data_AF-A0A962H9I0-F1
#
_entry.id   AF-A0A962H9I0-F1
#
_cell.length_a   1.000
_cell.length_b   1.000
_cell.length_c   1.000
_cell.angle_alpha   90.00
_cell.angle_beta   90.00
_cell.angle_gamma   90.00
#
_symmetry.space_group_name_H-M   'P 1'
#
loop_
_entity.id
_entity.type
_entity.pdbx_description
1 polymer ?
#
loop_
_entity_poly.entity_id
_entity_poly.type
_entity_poly.pdbx_seq_one_letter_code
_entity_poly.pdbx_strand_id
1 'polypeptide(L)'
;MPQRERRQGQQPPPSRVLERLLNPSQIETLRSLEHFGWELKYVRKPMFQEAVPIVLDGDRKHFAVIETDGRLNESPPFKLRP
;
A
#
# COMPACT_ATOMS: atom_id res chain seq x y z
N MET A 1 20.21 -27.15 12.25
CA MET A 1 19.61 -25.81 12.36
C MET A 1 20.38 -24.86 11.45
N PRO A 2 19.73 -24.24 10.45
CA PRO A 2 19.88 -22.81 10.31
C PRO A 2 18.53 -22.10 10.17
N GLN A 3 18.43 -21.04 10.95
CA GLN A 3 17.32 -20.12 11.15
C GLN A 3 17.21 -19.15 9.96
N ARG A 4 16.12 -19.17 9.20
CA ARG A 4 15.55 -18.01 8.47
C ARG A 4 14.40 -18.47 7.58
N GLU A 5 13.23 -18.66 8.15
CA GLU A 5 12.02 -18.65 7.33
C GLU A 5 11.15 -17.46 7.76
N ARG A 6 11.05 -16.56 6.79
CA ARG A 6 10.48 -15.23 6.86
C ARG A 6 9.02 -15.38 7.28
N ARG A 7 8.62 -14.64 8.31
CA ARG A 7 7.29 -14.70 8.93
C ARG A 7 6.19 -14.56 7.87
N GLN A 8 5.77 -15.70 7.35
CA GLN A 8 4.48 -15.88 6.69
C GLN A 8 3.45 -15.75 7.81
N GLY A 9 2.49 -14.83 7.68
CA GLY A 9 1.34 -14.79 8.60
C GLY A 9 1.08 -13.49 9.36
N GLN A 10 1.65 -12.35 8.98
CA GLN A 10 1.09 -11.09 9.47
C GLN A 10 -0.16 -10.79 8.65
N GLN A 11 -1.33 -11.07 9.24
CA GLN A 11 -2.57 -10.42 8.86
C GLN A 11 -2.25 -8.95 8.53
N PRO A 12 -2.72 -8.41 7.39
CA PRO A 12 -2.45 -7.01 7.07
C PRO A 12 -2.83 -6.18 8.30
N PRO A 13 -1.92 -5.35 8.83
CA PRO A 13 -2.27 -4.49 9.95
C PRO A 13 -3.54 -3.75 9.58
N PRO A 14 -4.50 -3.59 10.52
CA PRO A 14 -5.77 -2.95 10.21
C PRO A 14 -5.48 -1.62 9.51
N SER A 15 -6.11 -1.39 8.35
CA SER A 15 -5.90 -0.24 7.46
C SER A 15 -5.76 1.08 8.24
N ARG A 16 -6.55 1.23 9.30
CA ARG A 16 -6.53 2.35 10.26
C ARG A 16 -5.20 2.67 10.93
N VAL A 17 -4.32 1.69 11.16
CA VAL A 17 -2.98 1.93 11.72
C VAL A 17 -2.03 2.44 10.64
N LEU A 18 -2.18 1.92 9.42
CA LEU A 18 -1.39 2.34 8.27
C LEU A 18 -1.77 3.74 7.81
N GLU A 19 -3.06 4.10 7.86
CA GLU A 19 -3.61 5.46 7.63
C GLU A 19 -2.91 6.53 8.44
N ARG A 20 -2.40 6.22 9.64
CA ARG A 20 -1.67 7.19 10.48
C ARG A 20 -0.28 7.55 9.96
N LEU A 21 0.27 6.74 9.05
CA LEU A 21 1.57 7.00 8.44
C LEU A 21 1.47 7.82 7.16
N LEU A 22 0.24 8.03 6.67
CA LEU A 22 -0.07 8.66 5.39
C LEU A 22 -0.22 10.16 5.54
N ASN A 23 0.12 10.87 4.46
CA ASN A 23 -0.13 12.30 4.35
C ASN A 23 -1.60 12.60 4.04
N PRO A 24 -2.08 13.82 4.31
CA PRO A 24 -3.45 14.23 4.01
C PRO A 24 -3.85 13.98 2.55
N SER A 25 -2.99 14.33 1.58
CA SER A 25 -3.24 14.07 0.15
C SER A 25 -3.40 12.58 -0.17
N GLN A 26 -2.63 11.73 0.50
CA GLN A 26 -2.71 10.28 0.31
C GLN A 26 -3.95 9.68 0.97
N ILE A 27 -4.35 10.21 2.13
CA ILE A 27 -5.58 9.82 2.83
C ILE A 27 -6.80 10.20 1.98
N GLU A 28 -6.80 11.38 1.36
CA GLU A 28 -7.88 11.82 0.47
C GLU A 28 -8.03 10.86 -0.72
N THR A 29 -6.92 10.57 -1.43
CA THR A 29 -6.92 9.60 -2.53
C THR A 29 -7.33 8.21 -2.07
N LEU A 30 -6.83 7.74 -0.92
CA LEU A 30 -7.19 6.45 -0.37
C LEU A 30 -8.70 6.36 -0.12
N ARG A 31 -9.30 7.38 0.50
CA ARG A 31 -10.75 7.41 0.75
C ARG A 31 -11.54 7.42 -0.55
N SER A 32 -11.10 8.20 -1.55
CA SER A 32 -11.71 8.17 -2.87
C SER A 32 -11.67 6.75 -3.46
N LEU A 33 -10.55 6.06 -3.35
CA LEU A 33 -10.38 4.69 -3.85
C LEU A 33 -11.19 3.65 -3.06
N GLU A 34 -11.32 3.79 -1.74
CA GLU A 34 -12.21 2.96 -0.93
C GLU A 34 -13.67 3.02 -1.41
N HIS A 35 -14.14 4.18 -1.90
CA HIS A 35 -15.47 4.30 -2.53
C HIS A 35 -15.59 3.50 -3.83
N PHE A 36 -14.50 3.29 -4.57
CA PHE A 36 -14.45 2.43 -5.75
C PHE A 36 -14.23 0.95 -5.41
N GLY A 37 -14.13 0.59 -4.13
CA GLY A 37 -13.91 -0.77 -3.67
C GLY A 37 -12.44 -1.18 -3.62
N TRP A 38 -11.51 -0.23 -3.66
CA TRP A 38 -10.09 -0.50 -3.49
C TRP A 38 -9.75 -0.58 -2.00
N GLU A 39 -8.77 -1.41 -1.67
CA GLU A 39 -8.35 -1.65 -0.29
C GLU A 39 -6.86 -1.36 -0.10
N LEU A 40 -6.50 -0.71 1.01
CA LEU A 40 -5.11 -0.52 1.40
C LEU A 40 -4.48 -1.85 1.81
N LYS A 41 -3.47 -2.31 1.07
CA LYS A 41 -2.86 -3.62 1.30
C LYS A 41 -1.60 -3.55 2.15
N TYR A 42 -0.69 -2.63 1.83
CA TYR A 42 0.55 -2.41 2.58
C TYR A 42 1.08 -1.00 2.36
N VAL A 43 1.79 -0.45 3.35
CA VAL A 43 2.49 0.83 3.22
C VAL A 43 3.98 0.55 3.23
N ARG A 44 4.70 1.00 2.20
CA ARG A 44 6.15 1.00 2.19
C ARG A 44 6.64 2.29 2.81
N LYS A 45 7.49 2.19 3.84
CA LYS A 45 8.17 3.33 4.43
C LYS A 45 9.68 3.16 4.28
N PRO A 46 10.28 3.64 3.17
CA PRO A 46 11.73 3.66 3.03
C PRO A 46 12.34 4.52 4.14
N MET A 47 13.55 4.17 4.61
CA MET A 47 14.29 5.07 5.48
C MET A 47 14.52 6.39 4.73
N PHE A 48 14.13 7.50 5.36
CA PHE A 48 14.22 8.87 4.82
C PHE A 48 13.23 9.26 3.70
N GLN A 49 12.21 8.44 3.40
CA GLN A 49 11.14 8.83 2.48
C GLN A 49 9.77 8.72 3.16
N GLU A 50 8.79 9.41 2.57
CA GLU A 50 7.41 9.37 3.04
C GLU A 50 6.80 7.98 2.80
N ALA A 51 5.72 7.71 3.54
CA ALA A 51 4.98 6.47 3.41
C ALA A 51 4.37 6.37 2.01
N VAL A 52 4.63 5.27 1.31
CA VAL A 52 4.04 4.94 0.02
C VAL A 52 3.01 3.83 0.24
N PRO A 53 1.71 4.16 0.36
CA PRO A 53 0.64 3.17 0.39
C PRO A 53 0.57 2.44 -0.94
N ILE A 54 0.33 1.15 -0.84
CA ILE A 54 -0.04 0.30 -1.95
C ILE A 54 -1.46 -0.19 -1.71
N VAL A 55 -2.31 0.18 -2.65
CA VAL A 55 -3.71 -0.19 -2.71
C VAL A 55 -3.90 -1.30 -3.74
N LEU A 56 -4.93 -2.10 -3.50
CA LEU A 56 -5.34 -3.19 -4.36
C LEU A 56 -6.76 -2.90 -4.83
N ASP A 57 -7.02 -3.12 -6.10
CA ASP A 57 -8.37 -3.08 -6.65
C ASP A 57 -9.26 -4.17 -6.00
N GLY A 58 -10.58 -3.93 -5.96
CA GLY A 58 -11.54 -4.85 -5.34
C GLY A 58 -11.55 -6.25 -5.98
N ASP A 59 -11.21 -6.36 -7.26
CA ASP A 59 -11.08 -7.63 -7.99
C ASP A 59 -9.70 -8.29 -7.78
N ARG A 60 -8.81 -7.66 -7.00
CA ARG A 60 -7.46 -8.10 -6.67
C ARG A 60 -6.54 -8.33 -7.88
N LYS A 61 -6.89 -7.77 -9.04
CA LYS A 61 -6.11 -7.88 -10.29
C LYS A 61 -5.09 -6.76 -10.46
N HIS A 62 -5.40 -5.57 -9.94
CA HIS A 62 -4.56 -4.38 -10.11
C HIS A 62 -4.02 -3.91 -8.77
N PHE A 63 -2.77 -3.48 -8.80
CA PHE A 63 -2.09 -2.87 -7.67
C PHE A 63 -1.70 -1.46 -8.09
N ALA A 64 -1.90 -0.50 -7.20
CA ALA A 64 -1.43 0.86 -7.42
C ALA A 64 -0.77 1.41 -6.17
N VAL A 65 0.10 2.39 -6.36
CA VAL A 65 0.76 3.08 -5.27
C VAL A 65 0.29 4.53 -5.24
N ILE A 66 -0.01 5.06 -4.06
CA ILE A 66 -0.33 6.49 -3.94
C ILE A 66 0.96 7.22 -3.62
N GLU A 67 1.40 8.06 -4.54
CA GLU A 67 2.56 8.92 -4.34
C GLU A 67 2.26 10.00 -3.29
N THR A 68 3.29 10.70 -2.82
CA THR A 68 3.18 11.67 -1.73
C THR A 68 2.31 12.87 -2.08
N ASP A 69 2.25 13.20 -3.37
CA ASP A 69 1.39 14.23 -3.96
C ASP A 69 -0.10 13.80 -4.03
N GLY A 70 -0.43 12.54 -3.70
CA GLY A 70 -1.78 11.99 -3.83
C GLY A 70 -2.07 11.39 -5.21
N ARG A 71 -1.09 11.38 -6.12
CA ARG A 71 -1.22 10.70 -7.42
C ARG A 71 -1.24 9.19 -7.27
N LEU A 72 -2.16 8.54 -7.98
CA LEU A 72 -2.18 7.10 -8.11
C LEU A 72 -1.22 6.67 -9.22
N ASN A 73 -0.37 5.70 -8.94
CA ASN A 73 0.57 5.13 -9.87
C ASN A 73 0.35 3.62 -9.96
N GLU A 74 -0.38 3.21 -11.01
CA GLU A 74 -0.79 1.83 -11.31
C GLU A 74 0.30 1.04 -12.06
N SER A 75 1.34 1.72 -12.55
CA SER A 75 2.51 1.12 -13.20
C SER A 75 3.78 1.53 -12.47
N PRO A 76 4.00 1.03 -11.26
CA PRO A 76 5.30 1.18 -10.64
C PRO A 76 6.37 0.56 -11.56
N PRO A 77 7.52 1.23 -11.81
CA PRO A 77 8.57 0.75 -12.73
C PRO A 77 9.31 -0.51 -12.27
N PHE A 78 8.76 -1.24 -11.30
CA PHE A 78 9.34 -2.45 -10.71
C PHE A 78 8.46 -3.64 -11.06
N LYS A 79 9.03 -4.63 -11.76
CA LYS A 79 8.39 -5.91 -12.07
C LYS A 79 7.95 -6.60 -10.76
N LEU A 80 6.67 -6.54 -10.43
CA LEU A 80 6.08 -7.53 -9.53
C LEU A 80 6.12 -8.86 -10.29
N ARG A 81 6.89 -9.83 -9.77
CA ARG A 81 6.88 -11.20 -10.30
C ARG A 81 5.64 -11.91 -9.72
N PRO A 82 4.88 -12.63 -10.56
CA PRO A 82 3.70 -13.39 -10.14
C PRO A 82 4.03 -14.49 -9.14
#